data_AF-A0A8H8C645-F1
#
_entry.id   AF-A0A8H8C645-F1
#
_cell.length_a   1.000
_cell.length_b   1.000
_cell.length_c   1.000
_cell.angle_alpha   90.00
_cell.angle_beta   90.00
_cell.angle_gamma   90.00
#
_symmetry.space_group_name_H-M   'P 1'
#
loop_
_entity.id
_entity.type
_entity.pdbx_description
1 polymer ?
#
loop_
_entity_poly.entity_id
_entity_poly.type
_entity_poly.pdbx_seq_one_letter_code
_entity_poly.pdbx_strand_id
1 'polypeptide(L)'
;MVAEKLALDKKFEGVNTENQLILSLLDQSCHSSLPLNPSFNSTEAYHALQRQHGAMPPDPAGTSWQGFFGHLFGYGGSYYSYLFDRVLAEKIWQKVFEGGRDGGGLKSGNGERFKDEVLKWGGARDPWKCLAGVLRDERVQDGGKEAMQIVGSWGIERRRKDREGKSKL
;
A
#
# COMPACT_ATOMS: atom_id res chain seq x y z
N MET A 1 18.28 -0.02 22.80
CA MET A 1 16.87 0.01 23.21
C MET A 1 15.91 0.40 22.07
N VAL A 2 15.92 1.63 21.53
CA VAL A 2 14.97 2.01 20.44
C VAL A 2 15.26 1.29 19.11
N ALA A 3 16.51 1.26 18.66
CA ALA A 3 16.90 0.61 17.41
C ALA A 3 16.62 -0.91 17.40
N GLU A 4 16.82 -1.56 18.55
CA GLU A 4 16.57 -2.99 18.74
C GLU A 4 15.08 -3.32 18.70
N LYS A 5 14.24 -2.51 19.36
CA LYS A 5 12.78 -2.62 19.27
C LYS A 5 12.29 -2.47 17.83
N LEU A 6 12.80 -1.46 17.10
CA LEU A 6 12.49 -1.26 15.69
C LEU A 6 12.92 -2.43 14.79
N ALA A 7 14.07 -3.04 15.09
CA ALA A 7 14.54 -4.22 14.35
C ALA A 7 13.65 -5.43 14.60
N LEU A 8 13.20 -5.62 15.84
CA LEU A 8 12.27 -6.69 16.21
C LEU A 8 10.90 -6.49 15.54
N ASP A 9 10.36 -5.28 15.56
CA ASP A 9 9.07 -4.93 14.93
C ASP A 9 9.09 -5.20 13.42
N LYS A 10 10.25 -5.03 12.77
CA LYS A 10 10.42 -5.27 11.33
C LYS A 10 10.65 -6.74 10.96
N LYS A 11 10.92 -7.61 11.92
CA LYS A 11 11.32 -9.01 11.67
C LYS A 11 10.29 -9.78 10.83
N PHE A 12 9.01 -9.48 10.99
CA PHE A 12 7.89 -10.15 10.32
C PHE A 12 7.10 -9.24 9.36
N GLU A 13 7.65 -8.08 8.99
CA GLU A 13 6.97 -7.12 8.12
C GLU A 13 6.59 -7.70 6.74
N GLY A 14 7.40 -8.63 6.23
CA GLY A 14 7.13 -9.36 4.99
C GLY A 14 5.86 -10.19 5.07
N VAL A 15 5.70 -10.99 6.13
CA VAL A 15 4.52 -11.84 6.36
C VAL A 15 3.27 -10.97 6.57
N ASN A 16 3.39 -9.87 7.33
CA ASN A 16 2.28 -8.94 7.52
C ASN A 16 1.84 -8.27 6.20
N THR A 17 2.80 -7.89 5.34
CA THR A 17 2.51 -7.30 4.03
C THR A 17 1.89 -8.31 3.08
N GLU A 18 2.37 -9.55 3.08
CA GLU A 18 1.77 -10.66 2.33
C GLU A 18 0.31 -10.87 2.74
N ASN A 19 0.03 -10.95 4.05
CA ASN A 19 -1.33 -11.09 4.52
C ASN A 19 -2.23 -9.93 4.06
N GLN A 20 -1.75 -8.68 4.16
CA GLN A 20 -2.51 -7.53 3.63
C GLN A 20 -2.77 -7.66 2.12
N LEU A 21 -1.81 -8.11 1.33
CA LEU A 21 -1.99 -8.33 -0.12
C LEU A 21 -3.07 -9.40 -0.39
N ILE A 22 -3.03 -10.53 0.31
CA ILE A 22 -4.02 -11.60 0.17
C ILE A 22 -5.41 -11.08 0.55
N LEU A 23 -5.53 -10.31 1.63
CA LEU A 23 -6.80 -9.71 2.05
C LEU A 23 -7.31 -8.66 1.06
N SER A 24 -6.41 -7.87 0.44
CA SER A 24 -6.78 -6.95 -0.64
C SER A 24 -7.32 -7.71 -1.86
N LEU A 25 -6.69 -8.82 -2.24
CA LEU A 25 -7.15 -9.65 -3.36
C LEU A 25 -8.49 -10.34 -3.06
N LEU A 26 -8.68 -10.79 -1.82
CA LEU A 26 -9.95 -11.36 -1.38
C LEU A 26 -11.06 -10.30 -1.43
N ASP A 27 -10.79 -9.11 -0.90
CA ASP A 27 -11.72 -7.98 -0.94
C ASP A 27 -12.12 -7.63 -2.38
N GLN A 28 -11.17 -7.54 -3.31
CA GLN A 28 -11.47 -7.35 -4.73
C GLN A 28 -12.30 -8.49 -5.31
N SER A 29 -11.99 -9.75 -4.97
CA SER A 29 -12.74 -10.91 -5.45
C SER A 29 -14.20 -10.87 -5.00
N CYS A 30 -14.43 -10.58 -3.71
CA CYS A 30 -15.75 -10.45 -3.09
C CYS A 30 -16.54 -9.21 -3.54
N HIS A 31 -15.90 -8.24 -4.19
CA HIS A 31 -16.56 -7.03 -4.71
C HIS A 31 -16.43 -6.89 -6.23
N SER A 32 -16.14 -8.00 -6.90
CA SER A 32 -16.15 -8.11 -8.37
C SER A 32 -17.46 -8.69 -8.89
N SER A 33 -17.50 -9.12 -10.15
CA SER A 33 -18.61 -9.90 -10.69
C SER A 33 -18.61 -11.37 -10.23
N LEU A 34 -17.55 -11.87 -9.59
CA LEU A 34 -17.46 -13.28 -9.17
C LEU A 34 -18.61 -13.71 -8.24
N PRO A 35 -19.00 -12.93 -7.21
CA PRO A 35 -20.09 -13.30 -6.30
C PRO A 35 -21.49 -13.28 -6.93
N LEU A 36 -21.63 -12.79 -8.17
CA LEU A 36 -22.89 -12.90 -8.91
C LEU A 36 -23.18 -14.34 -9.33
N ASN A 37 -22.17 -15.22 -9.33
CA ASN A 37 -22.36 -16.64 -9.53
C ASN A 37 -22.90 -17.28 -8.23
N PRO A 38 -24.06 -17.96 -8.26
CA PRO A 38 -24.61 -18.65 -7.08
C PRO A 38 -23.69 -19.71 -6.45
N SER A 39 -22.72 -20.23 -7.22
CA SER A 39 -21.72 -21.18 -6.75
C SER A 39 -20.46 -20.52 -6.17
N PHE A 40 -20.41 -19.19 -6.07
CA PHE A 40 -19.26 -18.50 -5.49
C PHE A 40 -19.09 -18.85 -4.01
N ASN A 41 -17.88 -19.27 -3.66
CA ASN A 41 -17.51 -19.64 -2.30
C ASN A 41 -16.32 -18.79 -1.84
N SER A 42 -16.57 -17.86 -0.90
CA SER A 42 -15.53 -16.96 -0.38
C SER A 42 -14.45 -17.68 0.43
N THR A 43 -14.76 -18.82 1.06
CA THR A 43 -13.78 -19.66 1.77
C THR A 43 -12.81 -20.26 0.77
N GLU A 44 -13.34 -20.84 -0.31
CA GLU A 44 -12.50 -21.42 -1.36
C GLU A 44 -11.64 -20.36 -2.05
N ALA A 45 -12.22 -19.20 -2.35
CA ALA A 45 -11.49 -18.07 -2.93
C ALA A 45 -10.34 -17.62 -2.01
N TYR A 46 -10.59 -17.45 -0.70
CA TYR A 46 -9.56 -17.05 0.25
C TYR A 46 -8.42 -18.08 0.34
N HIS A 47 -8.73 -19.37 0.51
CA HIS A 47 -7.71 -20.42 0.56
C HIS A 47 -6.95 -20.55 -0.78
N ALA A 48 -7.62 -20.33 -1.91
CA ALA A 48 -6.97 -20.33 -3.22
C ALA A 48 -5.95 -19.20 -3.35
N LEU A 49 -6.30 -17.99 -2.90
CA LEU A 49 -5.39 -16.83 -2.88
C LEU A 49 -4.19 -17.08 -1.97
N GLN A 50 -4.39 -17.68 -0.79
CA GLN A 50 -3.29 -18.08 0.10
C GLN A 50 -2.35 -19.06 -0.59
N ARG A 51 -2.87 -20.10 -1.26
CA ARG A 51 -2.04 -21.07 -1.99
C ARG A 51 -1.31 -20.48 -3.19
N GLN A 52 -1.92 -19.53 -3.89
CA GLN A 52 -1.38 -18.96 -5.12
C GLN A 52 -0.34 -17.87 -4.85
N HIS A 53 -0.55 -17.06 -3.80
CA HIS A 53 0.24 -15.85 -3.54
C HIS A 53 0.98 -15.84 -2.22
N GLY A 54 0.62 -16.72 -1.28
CA GLY A 54 1.27 -16.82 0.03
C GLY A 54 2.57 -17.62 -0.02
N ALA A 55 3.59 -17.16 0.69
CA ALA A 55 4.76 -17.96 1.02
C ALA A 55 4.55 -18.77 2.31
N MET A 56 3.59 -18.35 3.14
CA MET A 56 3.20 -19.07 4.36
C MET A 56 2.21 -20.20 4.06
N PRO A 57 2.16 -21.26 4.89
CA PRO A 57 1.14 -22.29 4.77
C PRO A 57 -0.27 -21.70 4.78
N PRO A 58 -1.19 -22.18 3.92
CA PRO A 58 -2.57 -21.73 3.94
C PRO A 58 -3.27 -22.17 5.24
N ASP A 59 -4.40 -21.55 5.54
CA ASP A 59 -5.21 -21.92 6.68
C ASP A 59 -5.69 -23.39 6.55
N PRO A 60 -5.92 -24.10 7.67
CA PRO A 60 -6.41 -25.48 7.61
C PRO A 60 -7.72 -25.61 6.84
N ALA A 61 -7.87 -26.72 6.12
CA ALA A 61 -9.09 -27.03 5.38
C ALA A 61 -10.33 -27.02 6.31
N GLY A 62 -11.46 -26.54 5.79
CA GLY A 62 -12.71 -26.44 6.55
C GLY A 62 -12.83 -25.19 7.44
N THR A 63 -11.76 -24.41 7.61
CA THR A 63 -11.84 -23.10 8.26
C THR A 63 -12.44 -22.06 7.33
N SER A 64 -13.15 -21.07 7.89
CA SER A 64 -13.73 -19.95 7.13
C SER A 64 -13.32 -18.62 7.77
N TRP A 65 -12.01 -18.40 7.92
CA TRP A 65 -11.47 -17.25 8.64
C TRP A 65 -11.93 -15.92 8.05
N GLN A 66 -12.13 -15.85 6.74
CA GLN A 66 -12.59 -14.63 6.08
C GLN A 66 -13.97 -14.15 6.56
N GLY A 67 -14.78 -15.01 7.19
CA GLY A 67 -16.01 -14.57 7.86
C GLY A 67 -15.76 -13.61 9.03
N PHE A 68 -14.57 -13.62 9.62
CA PHE A 68 -14.14 -12.67 10.66
C PHE A 68 -13.49 -11.41 10.07
N PHE A 69 -13.31 -11.34 8.75
CA PHE A 69 -12.72 -10.19 8.09
C PHE A 69 -13.75 -9.08 7.90
N GLY A 70 -13.99 -8.33 8.99
CA GLY A 70 -15.04 -7.31 9.04
C GLY A 70 -14.94 -6.19 7.98
N HIS A 71 -13.77 -5.96 7.40
CA HIS A 71 -13.60 -4.94 6.35
C HIS A 71 -14.29 -5.28 5.04
N LEU A 72 -14.66 -6.55 4.83
CA LEU A 72 -15.53 -6.93 3.72
C LEU A 72 -16.90 -6.23 3.80
N PHE A 73 -17.28 -5.74 4.98
CA PHE A 73 -18.50 -4.97 5.20
C PHE A 73 -18.16 -3.52 5.57
N GLY A 74 -18.75 -2.55 4.86
CA GLY A 74 -18.53 -1.11 5.09
C GLY A 74 -17.27 -0.50 4.45
N TYR A 75 -16.24 -1.30 4.15
CA TYR A 75 -15.01 -0.91 3.42
C TYR A 75 -14.82 -1.69 2.10
N GLY A 76 -15.86 -2.37 1.65
CA GLY A 76 -15.80 -3.31 0.54
C GLY A 76 -15.21 -2.73 -0.74
N GLY A 77 -14.27 -3.45 -1.34
CA GLY A 77 -13.59 -3.10 -2.59
C GLY A 77 -12.47 -2.06 -2.43
N SER A 78 -12.13 -1.65 -1.21
CA SER A 78 -11.14 -0.62 -0.94
C SER A 78 -10.00 -1.04 -0.01
N TYR A 79 -9.92 -2.32 0.40
CA TYR A 79 -8.91 -2.75 1.39
C TYR A 79 -7.46 -2.62 0.89
N TYR A 80 -7.25 -2.60 -0.43
CA TYR A 80 -5.93 -2.32 -1.02
C TYR A 80 -5.39 -0.93 -0.70
N SER A 81 -6.25 0.01 -0.29
CA SER A 81 -5.88 1.39 0.06
C SER A 81 -4.82 1.44 1.17
N TYR A 82 -4.84 0.54 2.16
CA TYR A 82 -3.80 0.50 3.20
C TYR A 82 -2.38 0.34 2.65
N LEU A 83 -2.21 -0.56 1.68
CA LEU A 83 -0.91 -0.78 1.04
C LEU A 83 -0.57 0.34 0.07
N PHE A 84 -1.56 0.82 -0.67
CA PHE A 84 -1.42 1.92 -1.61
C PHE A 84 -0.99 3.21 -0.90
N ASP A 85 -1.67 3.61 0.16
CA ASP A 85 -1.38 4.80 0.96
C ASP A 85 -0.01 4.72 1.61
N ARG A 86 0.43 3.54 2.05
CA ARG A 86 1.78 3.34 2.58
C ARG A 86 2.85 3.66 1.53
N VAL A 87 2.65 3.26 0.27
CA VAL A 87 3.55 3.58 -0.85
C VAL A 87 3.54 5.09 -1.14
N LEU A 88 2.36 5.72 -1.14
CA LEU A 88 2.25 7.17 -1.35
C LEU A 88 2.95 7.96 -0.23
N ALA A 89 2.68 7.60 1.03
CA ALA A 89 3.27 8.24 2.20
C ALA A 89 4.80 8.11 2.19
N GLU A 90 5.33 6.94 1.86
CA GLU A 90 6.78 6.75 1.72
C GLU A 90 7.35 7.63 0.59
N LYS A 91 6.68 7.70 -0.57
CA LYS A 91 7.15 8.53 -1.69
C LYS A 91 7.19 10.00 -1.30
N ILE A 92 6.15 10.51 -0.65
CA ILE A 92 6.07 11.88 -0.15
C ILE A 92 7.16 12.12 0.89
N TRP A 93 7.34 11.22 1.85
CA TRP A 93 8.42 11.33 2.85
C TRP A 93 9.80 11.46 2.20
N GLN A 94 10.10 10.63 1.20
CA GLN A 94 11.39 10.66 0.52
C GLN A 94 11.58 11.88 -0.38
N LYS A 95 10.53 12.35 -1.06
CA LYS A 95 10.63 13.41 -2.08
C LYS A 95 10.35 14.82 -1.56
N VAL A 96 9.50 14.94 -0.57
CA VAL A 96 9.07 16.23 0.00
C VAL A 96 9.85 16.52 1.27
N PHE A 97 10.03 15.51 2.13
CA PHE A 97 10.74 15.67 3.40
C PHE A 97 12.18 15.14 3.36
N GLU A 98 12.70 14.86 2.17
CA GLU A 98 14.09 14.43 1.91
C GLU A 98 14.50 13.14 2.65
N GLY A 99 13.51 12.34 3.08
CA GLY A 99 13.72 11.17 3.91
C GLY A 99 14.17 11.50 5.33
N GLY A 100 13.97 12.74 5.78
CA GLY A 100 14.44 13.27 7.06
C GLY A 100 15.93 13.67 7.07
N ARG A 101 16.65 13.49 5.96
CA ARG A 101 18.06 13.90 5.84
C ARG A 101 18.17 15.42 5.90
N ASP A 102 19.30 15.91 6.41
CA ASP A 102 19.60 17.35 6.51
C ASP A 102 18.48 18.18 7.16
N GLY A 103 17.77 17.57 8.12
CA GLY A 103 16.64 18.19 8.80
C GLY A 103 15.40 18.40 7.92
N GLY A 104 15.30 17.74 6.76
CA GLY A 104 14.21 17.91 5.79
C GLY A 104 12.80 17.70 6.35
N GLY A 105 12.67 16.88 7.40
CA GLY A 105 11.42 16.69 8.15
C GLY A 105 10.98 17.89 9.00
N LEU A 106 11.89 18.81 9.31
CA LEU A 106 11.67 19.99 10.16
C LEU A 106 11.76 21.32 9.38
N LYS A 107 12.09 21.28 8.09
CA LYS A 107 12.12 22.47 7.23
C LYS A 107 10.70 22.96 6.98
N SER A 108 10.41 24.20 7.37
CA SER A 108 9.09 24.82 7.22
C SER A 108 8.58 24.78 5.78
N GLY A 109 9.44 25.04 4.80
CA GLY A 109 9.07 25.02 3.38
C GLY A 109 8.56 23.64 2.87
N ASN A 110 9.06 22.53 3.43
CA ASN A 110 8.59 21.20 3.07
C ASN A 110 7.20 20.92 3.65
N GLY A 111 6.97 21.36 4.89
CA GLY A 111 5.66 21.32 5.53
C GLY A 111 4.63 22.20 4.80
N GLU A 112 5.03 23.41 4.38
CA GLU A 112 4.18 24.33 3.65
C GLU A 112 3.76 23.73 2.29
N ARG A 113 4.69 23.11 1.56
CA ARG A 113 4.37 22.38 0.33
C ARG A 113 3.35 21.26 0.55
N PHE A 114 3.51 20.46 1.61
CA PHE A 114 2.56 19.38 1.91
C PHE A 114 1.18 19.94 2.31
N LYS A 115 1.15 21.02 3.09
CA LYS A 115 -0.09 21.72 3.46
C LYS A 115 -0.81 22.26 2.23
N ASP A 116 -0.08 22.92 1.34
CA ASP A 116 -0.64 23.62 0.19
C ASP A 116 -1.09 22.69 -0.93
N GLU A 117 -0.42 21.57 -1.14
CA GLU A 117 -0.80 20.63 -2.20
C GLU A 117 -1.76 19.54 -1.72
N VAL A 118 -1.74 19.17 -0.44
CA VAL A 118 -2.51 18.02 0.07
C VAL A 118 -3.51 18.45 1.15
N LEU A 119 -3.03 18.93 2.31
CA LEU A 119 -3.88 18.97 3.51
C LEU A 119 -4.99 20.02 3.46
N LYS A 120 -4.71 21.23 2.94
CA LYS A 120 -5.67 22.35 3.00
C LYS A 120 -6.94 22.11 2.19
N TRP A 121 -6.92 21.14 1.27
CA TRP A 121 -8.02 20.87 0.36
C TRP A 121 -9.11 19.98 0.98
N GLY A 122 -8.78 19.16 1.97
CA GLY A 122 -9.69 18.10 2.42
C GLY A 122 -10.16 17.27 1.21
N GLY A 123 -11.48 17.13 1.05
CA GLY A 123 -12.09 16.46 -0.12
C GLY A 123 -12.39 17.37 -1.33
N ALA A 124 -12.02 18.66 -1.30
CA ALA A 124 -12.41 19.62 -2.33
C ALA A 124 -11.53 19.60 -3.61
N ARG A 125 -10.40 18.88 -3.58
CA ARG A 125 -9.51 18.70 -4.74
C ARG A 125 -9.35 17.21 -5.02
N ASP A 126 -9.26 16.88 -6.30
CA ASP A 126 -8.98 15.53 -6.74
C ASP A 126 -7.65 15.01 -6.13
N PRO A 127 -7.65 13.80 -5.53
CA PRO A 127 -6.48 13.27 -4.82
C PRO A 127 -5.28 13.01 -5.73
N TRP A 128 -5.49 12.67 -7.01
CA TRP A 128 -4.40 12.52 -7.97
C TRP A 128 -3.78 13.86 -8.34
N LYS A 129 -4.59 14.92 -8.43
CA LYS A 129 -4.07 16.29 -8.58
C LYS A 129 -3.30 16.76 -7.35
N CYS A 130 -3.73 16.39 -6.14
CA CYS A 130 -2.97 16.64 -4.91
C CYS A 130 -1.62 15.91 -4.94
N LEU A 131 -1.63 14.62 -5.30
CA LEU A 131 -0.42 13.79 -5.39
C LEU A 131 0.56 14.31 -6.45
N ALA A 132 0.08 14.66 -7.64
CA ALA A 132 0.89 15.23 -8.71
C ALA A 132 1.51 16.56 -8.30
N GLY A 133 0.72 17.45 -7.69
CA GLY A 133 1.20 18.75 -7.19
C GLY A 133 2.26 18.59 -6.11
N VAL A 134 1.98 17.76 -5.09
CA VAL A 134 2.91 17.57 -3.98
C VAL A 134 4.19 16.88 -4.41
N LEU A 135 4.15 15.95 -5.38
CA LEU A 135 5.35 15.29 -5.90
C LEU A 135 6.05 16.08 -7.01
N ARG A 136 5.37 17.07 -7.60
CA ARG A 136 5.75 17.73 -8.86
C ARG A 136 5.95 16.71 -9.98
N ASP A 137 4.97 15.83 -10.14
CA ASP A 137 5.00 14.74 -11.12
C ASP A 137 3.64 14.63 -11.82
N GLU A 138 3.53 15.25 -13.00
CA GLU A 138 2.28 15.33 -13.77
C GLU A 138 1.83 13.96 -14.30
N ARG A 139 2.74 12.97 -14.36
CA ARG A 139 2.45 11.64 -14.90
C ARG A 139 1.38 10.87 -14.10
N VAL A 140 1.13 11.25 -12.86
CA VAL A 140 0.09 10.64 -12.00
C VAL A 140 -1.19 11.48 -11.91
N GLN A 141 -1.23 12.66 -12.53
CA GLN A 141 -2.28 13.66 -12.28
C GLN A 141 -3.70 13.19 -12.62
N ASP A 142 -3.84 12.40 -13.68
CA ASP A 142 -5.16 11.99 -14.18
C ASP A 142 -5.63 10.66 -13.57
N GLY A 143 -4.84 10.07 -12.67
CA GLY A 143 -5.14 8.78 -12.08
C GLY A 143 -5.21 7.66 -13.11
N GLY A 144 -6.13 6.71 -12.90
CA GLY A 144 -6.34 5.60 -13.82
C GLY A 144 -5.22 4.55 -13.81
N LYS A 145 -5.22 3.70 -14.83
CA LYS A 145 -4.36 2.51 -14.89
C LYS A 145 -2.87 2.89 -14.96
N GLU A 146 -2.54 3.91 -15.74
CA GLU A 146 -1.19 4.39 -15.96
C GLU A 146 -0.60 4.97 -14.67
N ALA A 147 -1.35 5.83 -13.96
CA ALA A 147 -0.90 6.35 -12.67
C ALA A 147 -0.74 5.23 -11.63
N MET A 148 -1.66 4.26 -11.60
CA MET A 148 -1.55 3.08 -10.72
C MET A 148 -0.31 2.24 -11.02
N GLN A 149 0.05 2.05 -12.29
CA GLN A 149 1.29 1.37 -12.68
C GLN A 149 2.55 2.14 -12.23
N ILE A 150 2.53 3.47 -12.34
CA ILE A 150 3.63 4.33 -11.87
C ILE A 150 3.77 4.21 -10.35
N VAL A 151 2.67 4.29 -9.59
CA VAL A 151 2.72 4.12 -8.12
C VAL A 151 3.25 2.72 -7.78
N GLY A 152 2.80 1.69 -8.50
CA GLY A 152 3.29 0.32 -8.34
C GLY A 152 4.79 0.15 -8.56
N SER A 153 5.42 0.98 -9.41
CA SER A 153 6.87 0.92 -9.65
C SER A 153 7.69 1.47 -8.48
N TRP A 154 7.14 2.37 -7.67
CA TRP A 154 7.89 3.08 -6.62
C TRP A 154 8.45 2.15 -5.54
N GLY A 155 7.73 1.08 -5.20
CA GLY A 155 8.21 0.06 -4.26
C GLY A 155 9.35 -0.83 -4.80
N ILE A 156 9.48 -0.94 -6.14
CA ILE A 156 10.49 -1.78 -6.80
C ILE A 156 11.81 -1.00 -6.95
N GLU A 157 11.73 0.28 -7.31
CA GLU A 157 12.87 1.17 -7.53
C GLU A 157 13.79 1.27 -6.30
N ARG A 158 13.21 1.29 -5.09
CA ARG A 158 13.97 1.36 -3.83
C ARG A 158 14.82 0.11 -3.61
N ARG A 159 14.22 -1.08 -3.74
CA ARG A 159 14.94 -2.37 -3.57
C ARG A 159 16.10 -2.50 -4.56
N ARG A 160 15.98 -1.91 -5.76
CA ARG A 160 17.07 -1.87 -6.73
C ARG A 160 18.22 -0.96 -6.27
N LYS A 161 17.92 0.26 -5.82
CA LYS A 161 18.92 1.20 -5.29
C LYS A 161 19.62 0.67 -4.02
N ASP A 162 18.87 0.05 -3.12
CA ASP A 162 19.41 -0.56 -1.89
C ASP A 162 20.35 -1.75 -2.21
N ARG A 163 20.07 -2.51 -3.27
CA ARG A 163 20.93 -3.61 -3.76
C ARG A 163 22.17 -3.09 -4.49
N GLU A 164 22.02 -2.10 -5.36
CA GLU A 164 23.13 -1.46 -6.09
C GLU A 164 24.10 -0.73 -5.14
N GLY A 165 23.59 -0.11 -4.07
CA GLY A 165 24.41 0.53 -3.03
C GLY A 165 25.19 -0.44 -2.14
N LYS A 166 24.69 -1.66 -1.93
CA LYS A 166 25.41 -2.73 -1.19
C LYS A 166 26.45 -3.48 -2.03
N SER A 167 26.39 -3.39 -3.36
CA SER A 167 27.35 -4.01 -4.29
C SER A 167 28.63 -3.17 -4.49
N LYS A 168 28.64 -1.93 -3.99
CA LYS A 168 29.78 -1.00 -4.08
C LYS A 168 30.59 -0.88 -2.78
N LEU A 169 30.36 -1.79 -1.83
CA LEU A 169 31.14 -2.00 -0.61
C LEU A 169 31.69 -3.42 -0.63
#